data_AF-A0A835TNW5-F1
#
_entry.id   AF-A0A835TNW5-F1
#
_cell.length_a   1.000
_cell.length_b   1.000
_cell.length_c   1.000
_cell.angle_alpha   90.00
_cell.angle_beta   90.00
_cell.angle_gamma   90.00
#
_symmetry.space_group_name_H-M   'P 1'
#
loop_
_entity.id
_entity.type
_entity.pdbx_description
1 polymer ?
#
loop_
_entity_poly.entity_id
_entity_poly.type
_entity_poly.pdbx_seq_one_letter_code
_entity_poly.pdbx_strand_id
1 'polypeptide(L)'
;METLTLARFLCEMTLQEYDYARESPSKLAASCLLLALTMKNLGGWTPTLEYYSGYSAQDLHPLVKRLNFLLTYQPRDKLNAVRSKYSHRVFFEVAKVTPMDMLKLEEILTSS
;
A
#
# COMPACT_ATOMS: atom_id res chain seq x y z
N MET A 1 -13.65 6.85 -1.25
CA MET A 1 -13.86 5.71 -0.32
C MET A 1 -13.03 4.50 -0.73
N GLU A 2 -13.09 4.06 -1.98
CA GLU A 2 -12.34 2.88 -2.46
C GLU A 2 -10.81 2.95 -2.21
N THR A 3 -10.15 4.07 -2.51
CA THR A 3 -8.71 4.26 -2.27
C THR A 3 -8.31 4.10 -0.81
N LEU A 4 -9.12 4.62 0.11
CA LEU A 4 -8.89 4.46 1.55
C LEU A 4 -9.10 3.01 1.98
N THR A 5 -10.08 2.32 1.38
CA THR A 5 -10.28 0.88 1.62
C THR A 5 -9.11 0.06 1.10
N LEU A 6 -8.53 0.40 -0.06
CA LEU A 6 -7.31 -0.22 -0.58
C LEU A 6 -6.11 0.04 0.34
N ALA A 7 -5.94 1.26 0.85
CA ALA A 7 -4.90 1.57 1.84
C ALA A 7 -5.07 0.76 3.14
N ARG A 8 -6.31 0.60 3.63
CA ARG A 8 -6.61 -0.24 4.80
C ARG A 8 -6.33 -1.72 4.56
N PHE A 9 -6.68 -2.22 3.36
CA PHE A 9 -6.32 -3.56 2.94
C PHE A 9 -4.81 -3.76 3.00
N LEU A 10 -4.03 -2.87 2.38
CA LEU A 10 -2.56 -2.90 2.44
C LEU A 10 -2.05 -2.92 3.88
N CYS A 11 -2.56 -2.06 4.76
CA CYS A 11 -2.22 -2.07 6.19
C CYS A 11 -2.52 -3.43 6.84
N GLU A 12 -3.71 -4.00 6.65
CA GLU A 12 -4.06 -5.31 7.23
C GLU A 12 -3.23 -6.47 6.66
N MET A 13 -2.71 -6.35 5.44
CA MET A 13 -1.75 -7.31 4.90
C MET A 13 -0.45 -7.31 5.69
N THR A 14 0.05 -6.13 6.09
CA THR A 14 1.29 -6.04 6.87
C THR A 14 1.20 -6.66 8.26
N LEU A 15 0.00 -6.73 8.85
CA LEU A 15 -0.21 -7.33 10.18
C LEU A 15 0.08 -8.84 10.22
N GLN A 16 0.09 -9.50 9.06
CA GLN A 16 0.40 -10.92 8.93
C GLN A 16 1.90 -11.19 8.78
N GLU A 17 2.71 -10.15 8.59
CA GLU A 17 4.12 -10.23 8.23
C GLU A 17 4.99 -9.58 9.31
N TYR A 18 5.78 -10.40 10.00
CA TYR A 18 6.57 -9.95 11.16
C TYR A 18 7.57 -8.84 10.81
N ASP A 19 8.10 -8.82 9.59
CA ASP A 19 9.07 -7.83 9.12
C ASP A 19 8.55 -6.38 9.12
N TYR A 20 7.23 -6.20 9.18
CA TYR A 20 6.59 -4.88 9.26
C TYR A 20 6.35 -4.41 10.69
N ALA A 21 6.46 -5.29 11.69
CA ALA A 21 6.27 -4.93 13.10
C ALA A 21 7.32 -3.92 13.63
N ARG A 22 8.43 -3.76 12.90
CA ARG A 22 9.50 -2.80 13.20
C ARG A 22 9.25 -1.40 12.63
N GLU A 23 8.33 -1.28 11.68
CA GLU A 23 8.03 0.01 11.05
C GLU A 23 7.14 0.87 11.97
N SER A 24 7.32 2.19 11.91
CA SER A 24 6.39 3.09 12.60
C SER A 24 4.97 2.93 12.04
N PRO A 25 3.92 2.82 12.89
CA PRO A 25 2.55 2.74 12.42
C PRO A 25 2.13 3.92 11.52
N SER A 26 2.62 5.13 11.83
CA SER A 26 2.34 6.33 11.02
C SER A 26 3.00 6.25 9.64
N LYS A 27 4.26 5.80 9.58
CA LYS A 27 4.99 5.62 8.32
C LYS A 27 4.35 4.54 7.46
N LEU A 28 3.93 3.44 8.08
CA LEU A 28 3.25 2.34 7.39
C LEU A 28 1.91 2.77 6.82
N ALA A 29 1.11 3.52 7.59
CA ALA A 29 -0.15 4.10 7.10
C ALA A 29 0.07 5.06 5.92
N ALA A 30 1.08 5.93 6.01
CA ALA A 30 1.44 6.86 4.94
C ALA A 30 1.89 6.12 3.66
N SER A 31 2.77 5.12 3.78
CA SER A 31 3.20 4.31 2.64
C SER A 31 2.07 3.49 2.02
N CYS A 32 1.15 2.94 2.81
CA CYS A 32 -0.04 2.25 2.28
C CYS A 32 -0.96 3.20 1.50
N LEU A 33 -1.13 4.43 1.99
CA LEU A 33 -1.89 5.45 1.28
C LEU A 33 -1.21 5.86 -0.02
N LEU A 34 0.10 6.11 0.00
CA LEU A 34 0.88 6.44 -1.20
C LEU A 34 0.75 5.34 -2.26
N LEU A 35 0.96 4.08 -1.89
CA LEU A 35 0.80 2.96 -2.80
C LEU A 35 -0.62 2.89 -3.37
N ALA A 36 -1.66 3.06 -2.55
CA ALA A 36 -3.05 3.04 -3.01
C ALA A 36 -3.36 4.19 -4.00
N LEU A 37 -2.81 5.39 -3.78
CA LEU A 37 -2.92 6.53 -4.70
C LEU A 37 -2.23 6.23 -6.04
N THR A 38 -1.02 5.68 -6.00
CA THR A 38 -0.27 5.26 -7.18
C THR A 38 -0.98 4.18 -7.99
N MET A 39 -1.49 3.13 -7.32
CA MET A 39 -2.23 2.03 -7.98
C MET A 39 -3.51 2.51 -8.67
N LYS A 40 -4.15 3.55 -8.12
CA LYS A 40 -5.38 4.13 -8.67
C LYS A 40 -5.12 5.29 -9.63
N ASN A 41 -3.88 5.67 -9.85
CA ASN A 41 -3.49 6.83 -10.66
C ASN A 41 -4.20 8.12 -10.21
N LEU A 42 -4.31 8.33 -8.90
CA LEU A 42 -5.03 9.47 -8.28
C LEU A 42 -4.09 10.59 -7.83
N GLY A 43 -2.93 10.71 -8.48
CA GLY A 43 -1.83 11.56 -8.05
C GLY A 43 -0.87 10.85 -7.09
N GLY A 44 0.26 11.50 -6.82
CA GLY A 44 1.29 11.01 -5.91
C GLY A 44 1.14 11.57 -4.50
N TRP A 45 2.27 11.66 -3.80
CA TRP A 45 2.34 12.30 -2.49
C TRP A 45 2.32 13.82 -2.64
N THR A 46 1.30 14.49 -2.11
CA THR A 46 1.12 15.94 -2.28
C THR A 46 1.77 16.72 -1.13
N PRO A 47 2.10 18.01 -1.30
CA PRO A 47 2.64 18.85 -0.22
C PRO A 47 1.75 18.88 1.02
N THR A 48 0.42 18.81 0.84
CA THR A 48 -0.54 18.71 1.96
C THR A 48 -0.37 17.40 2.74
N LEU A 49 -0.20 16.27 2.04
CA LEU A 49 0.02 14.98 2.69
C LEU A 49 1.36 14.96 3.44
N GLU A 50 2.41 15.52 2.84
CA GLU A 50 3.71 15.68 3.49
C GLU A 50 3.62 16.55 4.75
N TYR A 51 2.97 17.72 4.66
CA TYR A 51 2.80 18.63 5.80
C TYR A 51 2.09 17.97 6.99
N TYR A 52 0.99 17.25 6.76
CA TYR A 52 0.23 16.64 7.85
C TYR A 52 0.78 15.29 8.34
N SER A 53 1.51 14.56 7.49
CA SER A 53 2.12 13.27 7.89
C SER A 53 3.52 13.41 8.47
N GLY A 54 4.25 14.47 8.11
CA GLY A 54 5.67 14.65 8.43
C GLY A 54 6.61 13.75 7.63
N TYR A 55 6.12 13.08 6.57
CA TYR A 55 6.94 12.22 5.71
C TYR A 55 6.99 12.78 4.28
N SER A 56 8.19 12.93 3.74
CA SER A 56 8.37 13.18 2.31
C SER A 56 8.05 11.93 1.49
N ALA A 57 7.81 12.08 0.19
CA ALA A 57 7.64 10.93 -0.70
C ALA A 57 8.85 9.97 -0.61
N GLN A 58 10.06 10.55 -0.60
CA GLN A 58 11.33 9.82 -0.54
C GLN A 58 11.47 8.96 0.71
N ASP A 59 10.99 9.44 1.87
CA ASP A 59 11.00 8.67 3.12
C ASP A 59 10.15 7.40 3.03
N LEU A 60 9.09 7.44 2.21
CA LEU A 60 8.09 6.39 2.05
C LEU A 60 8.45 5.39 0.95
N HIS A 61 9.24 5.78 -0.07
CA HIS A 61 9.55 4.94 -1.23
C HIS A 61 10.03 3.53 -0.90
N PRO A 62 10.99 3.31 0.03
CA PRO A 62 11.44 1.96 0.35
C PRO A 62 10.32 1.05 0.86
N LEU A 63 9.43 1.61 1.69
CA LEU A 63 8.31 0.86 2.27
C LEU A 63 7.20 0.63 1.24
N VAL A 64 6.93 1.60 0.35
CA VAL A 64 6.00 1.43 -0.78
C VAL A 64 6.43 0.27 -1.68
N LYS A 65 7.72 0.17 -2.02
CA LYS A 65 8.25 -0.94 -2.82
C LYS A 65 8.07 -2.30 -2.12
N ARG A 66 8.37 -2.36 -0.82
CA ARG A 66 8.15 -3.57 0.00
C ARG A 66 6.68 -3.96 0.04
N LEU A 67 5.76 -3.01 0.22
CA LEU A 67 4.31 -3.25 0.21
C LEU A 67 3.83 -3.81 -1.13
N ASN A 68 4.33 -3.28 -2.25
CA ASN A 68 3.99 -3.81 -3.57
C ASN A 68 4.52 -5.24 -3.75
N PHE A 69 5.74 -5.51 -3.31
CA PHE A 69 6.33 -6.85 -3.31
C PHE A 69 5.50 -7.86 -2.49
N LEU A 70 5.05 -7.44 -1.30
CA LEU A 70 4.17 -8.26 -0.45
C LEU A 70 2.90 -8.69 -1.18
N LEU A 71 2.27 -7.80 -1.95
CA LEU A 71 1.08 -8.16 -2.70
C LEU A 71 1.35 -9.13 -3.87
N THR A 72 2.51 -9.01 -4.51
CA THR A 72 2.91 -9.83 -5.67
C THR A 72 3.30 -11.25 -5.29
N TYR A 73 4.07 -11.42 -4.21
CA TYR A 73 4.71 -12.70 -3.87
C TYR A 73 4.14 -13.38 -2.62
N GLN A 74 2.94 -12.99 -2.20
CA GLN A 74 2.38 -13.53 -0.97
C GLN A 74 2.20 -15.06 -1.03
N PRO A 75 2.72 -15.82 -0.06
CA PRO A 75 2.51 -17.26 0.01
C PRO A 75 1.01 -17.58 0.16
N ARG A 76 0.42 -18.22 -0.87
CA ARG A 76 -1.04 -18.38 -1.02
C ARG A 76 -1.72 -19.29 0.01
N ASP A 77 -0.98 -20.02 0.84
CA ASP A 77 -1.51 -21.28 1.32
C ASP A 77 -2.02 -21.33 2.76
N LYS A 78 -1.88 -20.27 3.58
CA LYS A 78 -2.34 -20.35 4.99
C LYS A 78 -3.16 -19.16 5.52
N LEU A 79 -2.92 -17.93 5.08
CA LEU A 79 -3.55 -16.74 5.67
C LEU A 79 -4.37 -15.95 4.63
N ASN A 80 -5.61 -16.38 4.40
CA ASN A 80 -6.48 -15.79 3.38
C ASN A 80 -7.59 -14.88 3.93
N ALA A 81 -7.79 -14.82 5.25
CA ALA A 81 -8.92 -14.12 5.87
C ALA A 81 -9.03 -12.64 5.46
N VAL A 82 -7.91 -11.90 5.45
CA VAL A 82 -7.89 -10.50 5.04
C VAL A 82 -8.23 -10.35 3.55
N ARG A 83 -7.64 -11.16 2.67
CA ARG A 83 -7.97 -11.15 1.24
C ARG A 83 -9.43 -11.50 0.99
N SER A 84 -9.99 -12.49 1.67
CA SER A 84 -11.41 -12.86 1.57
C SER A 84 -12.32 -11.72 2.01
N LYS A 85 -12.03 -11.06 3.15
CA LYS A 85 -12.74 -9.87 3.62
C LYS A 85 -12.76 -8.76 2.57
N TYR A 86 -11.60 -8.36 2.08
CA TYR A 86 -11.46 -7.26 1.12
C TYR A 86 -11.80 -7.62 -0.34
N SER A 87 -12.07 -8.90 -0.63
CA SER A 87 -12.64 -9.36 -1.91
C SER A 87 -14.15 -9.23 -1.96
N HIS A 88 -14.82 -8.98 -0.83
CA HIS A 88 -16.25 -8.81 -0.77
C HIS A 88 -16.67 -7.43 -1.30
N ARG A 89 -17.86 -7.35 -1.91
CA ARG A 89 -18.39 -6.11 -2.55
C ARG A 89 -18.53 -4.93 -1.58
N VAL A 90 -18.82 -5.20 -0.31
CA VAL A 90 -18.87 -4.18 0.75
C VAL A 90 -17.53 -3.45 0.93
N PHE A 91 -16.43 -4.11 0.58
CA PHE A 91 -15.07 -3.55 0.60
C PHE A 91 -14.58 -3.16 -0.80
N PHE A 92 -15.48 -2.95 -1.75
CA PHE A 92 -15.17 -2.56 -3.14
C PHE A 92 -14.27 -3.55 -3.89
N GLU A 93 -14.17 -4.79 -3.39
CA GLU A 93 -13.35 -5.85 -3.99
C GLU A 93 -11.88 -5.43 -4.19
N VAL A 94 -11.35 -4.53 -3.36
CA VAL A 94 -10.00 -3.95 -3.51
C VAL A 94 -8.88 -4.99 -3.45
N ALA A 95 -9.12 -6.16 -2.84
CA ALA A 95 -8.16 -7.26 -2.83
C ALA A 95 -7.92 -7.87 -4.23
N LYS A 96 -8.79 -7.58 -5.21
CA LYS A 96 -8.66 -8.01 -6.61
C LYS A 96 -7.84 -7.04 -7.46
N VAL A 97 -7.47 -5.87 -6.92
CA VAL A 97 -6.60 -4.93 -7.63
C VAL A 97 -5.23 -5.57 -7.84
N THR A 98 -4.75 -5.53 -9.09
CA THR A 98 -3.46 -6.09 -9.45
C THR A 98 -2.32 -5.25 -8.85
N PRO A 99 -1.28 -5.89 -8.27
CA PRO A 99 -0.06 -5.19 -7.89
C PRO A 99 0.56 -4.44 -9.08
N MET A 100 1.34 -3.41 -8.80
CA MET A 100 2.04 -2.67 -9.84
C MET A 100 3.24 -3.47 -10.33
N ASP A 101 3.55 -3.35 -11.62
CA ASP A 101 4.85 -3.75 -12.12
C ASP A 101 5.95 -2.95 -11.39
N MET A 102 7.02 -3.64 -10.99
CA MET A 102 8.05 -3.05 -10.13
C MET A 102 8.80 -1.93 -10.86
N LEU A 103 9.15 -2.11 -12.14
CA LEU A 103 9.86 -1.09 -12.91
C LEU A 103 9.01 0.16 -13.07
N LYS A 104 7.73 -0.02 -13.43
CA LYS A 104 6.78 1.09 -13.54
C LYS A 104 6.59 1.81 -12.20
N LEU A 105 6.55 1.08 -11.08
CA LEU A 105 6.45 1.69 -9.76
C LEU A 105 7.69 2.54 -9.46
N GLU A 106 8.90 2.06 -9.77
CA GLU A 106 10.13 2.83 -9.56
C GLU A 106 10.19 4.10 -10.39
N GLU A 107 9.78 4.05 -11.66
CA GLU A 107 9.69 5.23 -12.53
C GLU A 107 8.75 6.30 -11.94
N ILE A 108 7.58 5.89 -11.44
CA ILE A 108 6.63 6.82 -10.83
C ILE A 108 7.20 7.45 -9.55
N LEU A 109 7.82 6.65 -8.70
CA LEU A 109 8.38 7.15 -7.43
C LEU A 109 9.60 8.05 -7.65
N THR A 110 10.39 7.84 -8.70
CA THR A 110 11.58 8.67 -8.99
C THR A 110 11.25 9.95 -9.75
N SER A 111 10.10 10.01 -10.42
CA SER A 111 9.62 11.18 -11.15
C SER A 111 8.77 12.14 -10.30
N SER A 112 8.45 11.76 -9.07
CA SER A 112 7.68 12.55 -8.09
C SER A 112 8.60 13.22 -7.07
#